data_AF-A0A838RSE8-F1
#
_entry.id   AF-A0A838RSE8-F1
#
_cell.length_a   1.000
_cell.length_b   1.000
_cell.length_c   1.000
_cell.angle_alpha   90.00
_cell.angle_beta   90.00
_cell.angle_gamma   90.00
#
_symmetry.space_group_name_H-M   'P 1'
#
loop_
_entity.id
_entity.type
_entity.pdbx_description
1 polymer ?
#
loop_
_entity_poly.entity_id
_entity_poly.type
_entity_poly.pdbx_seq_one_letter_code
_entity_poly.pdbx_strand_id
1 'polypeptide(L)' 'EHNDGIVRTPYVEHMYGPEVYKLFEETKKIFDPENIFNPGKKVGGDWNYAISHLDIV' A
#
# COMPACT_ATOMS: atom_id res chain seq x y z
N GLU A 1 -9.28 -11.41 10.99
CA GLU A 1 -8.04 -10.62 10.84
C GLU A 1 -8.13 -9.78 9.56
N HIS A 2 -7.92 -8.47 9.62
CA HIS A 2 -8.05 -7.56 8.47
C HIS A 2 -6.67 -6.97 8.14
N ASN A 3 -5.99 -7.54 7.14
CA ASN A 3 -4.64 -7.19 6.68
C ASN A 3 -4.55 -5.77 6.06
N ASP A 4 -3.42 -5.46 5.41
CA ASP A 4 -3.03 -4.13 4.93
C ASP A 4 -3.73 -3.66 3.64
N GLY A 5 -5.06 -3.54 3.68
CA GLY A 5 -5.85 -2.96 2.58
C GLY A 5 -5.66 -1.44 2.41
N ILE A 6 -6.49 -0.81 1.58
CA ILE A 6 -6.39 0.63 1.22
C ILE A 6 -6.32 1.53 2.47
N VAL A 7 -7.20 1.34 3.44
CA VAL A 7 -7.26 2.14 4.69
C VAL A 7 -5.98 2.01 5.54
N ARG A 8 -5.28 0.88 5.44
CA ARG A 8 -4.11 0.57 6.28
C ARG A 8 -2.78 0.81 5.59
N THR A 9 -2.76 0.92 4.26
CA THR A 9 -1.55 1.14 3.46
C THR A 9 -0.77 2.39 3.89
N PRO A 10 -1.39 3.53 4.23
CA PRO A 10 -0.68 4.72 4.72
C PRO A 10 0.12 4.51 6.01
N TYR A 11 -0.18 3.45 6.77
CA TYR A 11 0.51 3.12 8.02
C TYR A 11 1.58 2.04 7.86
N VAL A 12 1.66 1.36 6.71
CA VAL A 12 2.51 0.16 6.56
C VAL A 12 3.99 0.47 6.81
N GLU A 13 4.51 1.58 6.29
CA GLU A 13 5.89 1.98 6.55
C GLU A 13 6.14 2.22 8.04
N HIS A 14 5.20 2.87 8.74
CA HIS A 14 5.32 3.09 10.18
C HIS A 14 5.28 1.79 10.99
N MET A 15 4.47 0.81 10.58
CA MET A 15 4.33 -0.46 11.28
C MET A 15 5.55 -1.37 11.13
N TYR A 16 6.17 -1.39 9.95
CA TYR A 16 7.25 -2.33 9.62
C TYR A 16 8.64 -1.68 9.57
N GLY A 17 8.70 -0.34 9.60
CA GLY A 17 9.92 0.42 9.42
C GLY A 17 10.36 0.55 7.96
N PRO A 18 11.27 1.49 7.67
CA PRO A 18 11.66 1.82 6.30
C PRO A 18 12.37 0.66 5.58
N GLU A 19 13.18 -0.13 6.28
CA GLU A 19 13.92 -1.25 5.68
C GLU A 19 12.97 -2.36 5.18
N VAL A 20 12.01 -2.76 6.01
CA VAL A 20 11.04 -3.81 5.63
C VAL A 20 10.04 -3.27 4.62
N TYR A 21 9.61 -2.01 4.75
CA TYR A 21 8.78 -1.36 3.74
C TYR A 21 9.45 -1.38 2.37
N LYS A 22 10.77 -1.13 2.31
CA LYS A 22 11.53 -1.19 1.06
C LYS A 22 11.48 -2.57 0.41
N LEU A 23 11.55 -3.64 1.19
CA LEU A 23 11.41 -5.01 0.69
C LEU A 23 10.02 -5.25 0.09
N PHE A 24 8.96 -4.65 0.66
CA PHE A 24 7.61 -4.73 0.06
C PHE A 24 7.54 -4.01 -1.28
N GLU A 25 8.15 -2.84 -1.39
CA GLU A 25 8.22 -2.09 -2.66
C GLU A 25 8.98 -2.88 -3.74
N GLU A 26 10.13 -3.45 -3.37
CA GLU A 26 10.95 -4.26 -4.27
C GLU A 26 10.21 -5.52 -4.72
N THR A 27 9.57 -6.22 -3.78
CA THR A 27 8.71 -7.36 -4.09
C THR A 27 7.61 -6.96 -5.07
N LYS A 28 6.91 -5.85 -4.80
CA LYS A 28 5.86 -5.34 -5.69
C LYS A 28 6.40 -5.05 -7.09
N LYS A 29 7.56 -4.39 -7.20
CA LYS A 29 8.19 -4.06 -8.48
C LYS A 29 8.66 -5.29 -9.26
N ILE A 30 9.13 -6.34 -8.58
CA ILE A 30 9.57 -7.59 -9.21
C ILE A 30 8.39 -8.31 -9.85
N PHE A 31 7.26 -8.42 -9.14
CA PHE A 31 6.11 -9.20 -9.60
C PHE A 31 5.09 -8.38 -10.41
N ASP A 32 5.07 -7.07 -10.27
CA ASP A 32 4.13 -6.16 -10.92
C ASP A 32 4.82 -4.84 -11.31
N PRO A 33 5.75 -4.87 -12.28
CA PRO A 33 6.53 -3.69 -12.68
C PRO A 33 5.67 -2.58 -13.29
N GLU A 34 4.52 -2.91 -13.86
CA GLU A 34 3.56 -1.96 -14.43
C GLU A 34 2.52 -1.47 -13.41
N ASN A 35 2.58 -1.97 -12.17
CA ASN A 35 1.68 -1.62 -11.06
C ASN A 35 0.18 -1.77 -11.40
N ILE A 36 -0.19 -2.84 -12.12
CA ILE A 36 -1.58 -3.07 -12.55
C ILE A 36 -2.42 -3.80 -11.51
N PHE A 37 -1.78 -4.55 -10.60
CA PHE A 37 -2.49 -5.37 -9.61
C PHE A 37 -2.70 -4.61 -8.31
N ASN A 38 -3.91 -4.12 -8.05
CA ASN A 38 -4.27 -3.40 -6.83
C ASN A 38 -3.32 -2.21 -6.50
N PRO A 39 -3.30 -1.16 -7.34
CA PRO A 39 -2.55 0.06 -7.02
C PRO A 39 -2.88 0.60 -5.62
N GLY A 40 -1.90 1.21 -4.97
CA GLY A 40 -2.07 1.87 -3.66
C GLY A 40 -2.49 0.95 -2.51
N LYS A 41 -2.38 -0.38 -2.66
CA LYS A 41 -2.50 -1.35 -1.56
C LYS A 41 -1.12 -1.88 -1.18
N LYS A 42 -0.90 -2.11 0.12
CA LYS A 42 0.35 -2.58 0.77
C LYS A 42 1.53 -1.60 0.67
N VAL A 43 1.73 -0.95 -0.48
CA VAL A 43 2.75 0.08 -0.73
C VAL A 43 2.20 1.20 -1.61
N GLY A 44 2.81 2.38 -1.55
CA GLY A 44 2.54 3.50 -2.47
C GLY A 44 1.18 4.19 -2.32
N GLY A 45 0.33 3.74 -1.40
CA GLY A 45 -0.92 4.40 -1.05
C GLY A 45 -0.74 5.41 0.09
N ASP A 46 -1.23 6.63 -0.10
CA ASP A 46 -1.30 7.67 0.93
C ASP A 46 -2.76 7.94 1.36
N TRP A 47 -2.96 8.92 2.23
CA TRP A 47 -4.31 9.29 2.69
C TRP A 47 -5.20 9.82 1.57
N ASN A 48 -4.64 10.57 0.62
CA ASN A 48 -5.41 11.11 -0.50
C ASN A 48 -5.91 9.97 -1.40
N TYR A 49 -5.04 8.99 -1.67
CA TYR A 49 -5.38 7.76 -2.37
C TYR A 49 -6.46 7.00 -1.59
N ALA A 50 -6.27 6.79 -0.29
CA ALA A 50 -7.23 6.05 0.51
C ALA A 50 -8.62 6.71 0.50
N ILE A 51 -8.70 8.02 0.75
CA ILE A 51 -9.96 8.76 0.79
C ILE A 51 -10.68 8.74 -0.56
N SER A 52 -9.96 8.91 -1.67
CA SER A 52 -10.56 8.89 -3.02
C SER A 52 -11.10 7.51 -3.45
N HIS A 53 -10.75 6.44 -2.73
CA HIS A 53 -11.18 5.07 -3.01
C HIS A 53 -12.10 4.49 -1.94
N LEU A 54 -12.54 5.32 -0.99
CA LEU A 54 -13.57 4.95 -0.03
C LEU A 54 -14.88 5.60 -0.43
N ASP A 55 -15.94 4.79 -0.45
CA ASP A 55 -17.30 5.26 -0.65
C ASP A 55 -17.83 5.82 0.68
N ILE A 56 -17.24 6.96 1.08
CA ILE A 56 -17.66 7.73 2.24
C ILE A 56 -18.57 8.81 1.67
N VAL A 57 -19.87 8.60 1.86
CA VAL A 57 -20.99 9.49 1.57
C VAL A 57 -20.63 10.97 1.58
#